data_AF-A0A0B6Z3I5-F1
#
_entry.id   AF-A0A0B6Z3I5-F1
#
_cell.length_a   1.000
_cell.length_b   1.000
_cell.length_c   1.000
_cell.angle_alpha   90.00
_cell.angle_beta   90.00
_cell.angle_gamma   90.00
#
_symmetry.space_group_name_H-M   'P 1'
#
loop_
_entity.id
_entity.type
_entity.pdbx_description
1 polymer ?
#
loop_
_entity_poly.entity_id
_entity_poly.type
_entity_poly.pdbx_seq_one_letter_code
_entity_poly.pdbx_strand_id
1 'polypeptide(L)'
;HDISFSEFGFILKSCKMAASSDRKIADGLEHLRLADKCLKTSLFKWKPDQDGAASEYLKAATAFRNAKAMDMAKESYVKAGQLQVAMNSPFHAAKAYEQAGLLCKESKNYDEAVHWMEL
;
A
#
# COMPACT_ATOMS: atom_id res chain seq x y z
N HIS A 1 7.55 -22.91 -9.56
CA HIS A 1 6.64 -21.89 -10.12
C HIS A 1 5.27 -22.20 -9.58
N ASP A 2 4.49 -21.19 -9.16
CA ASP A 2 3.15 -21.26 -8.53
C ASP A 2 3.06 -21.06 -7.00
N ILE A 3 3.70 -20.00 -6.50
CA ILE A 3 3.48 -19.46 -5.13
C ILE A 3 2.40 -18.35 -5.13
N SER A 4 1.81 -18.01 -6.28
CA SER A 4 1.03 -16.77 -6.44
C SER A 4 -0.45 -16.83 -6.02
N PHE A 5 -1.05 -18.00 -5.73
CA PHE A 5 -2.52 -18.08 -5.57
C PHE A 5 -3.00 -18.53 -4.18
N SER A 6 -2.16 -19.24 -3.41
CA SER A 6 -2.54 -19.72 -2.07
C SER A 6 -2.44 -18.65 -0.98
N GLU A 7 -1.50 -17.71 -1.08
CA GLU A 7 -1.38 -16.61 -0.10
C GLU A 7 -2.54 -15.60 -0.22
N PHE A 8 -3.04 -15.34 -1.43
CA PHE A 8 -4.22 -14.50 -1.64
C PHE A 8 -5.47 -15.02 -0.92
N GLY A 9 -5.63 -16.35 -0.86
CA GLY A 9 -6.74 -16.99 -0.16
C GLY A 9 -6.63 -16.94 1.37
N PHE A 10 -5.41 -16.85 1.91
CA PHE A 10 -5.17 -16.75 3.35
C PHE A 10 -5.36 -15.32 3.86
N ILE A 11 -4.93 -14.32 3.07
CA ILE A 11 -5.05 -12.89 3.38
C ILE A 11 -6.53 -12.45 3.45
N LEU A 12 -7.37 -12.91 2.51
CA LEU A 12 -8.81 -12.64 2.52
C LEU A 12 -9.53 -13.26 3.74
N LYS A 13 -8.98 -14.33 4.32
CA LYS A 13 -9.61 -15.07 5.43
C LYS A 13 -9.30 -14.47 6.80
N SER A 14 -8.19 -13.74 6.96
CA SER A 14 -7.85 -13.01 8.19
C SER A 14 -8.60 -11.69 8.35
N CYS A 15 -8.98 -11.02 7.26
CA CYS A 15 -9.66 -9.71 7.30
C CYS A 15 -11.14 -9.74 7.69
N LYS A 16 -11.63 -10.80 8.37
CA LYS A 16 -13.05 -10.92 8.77
C LYS A 16 -13.44 -10.03 9.97
N MET A 17 -12.66 -9.01 10.32
CA MET A 17 -12.84 -8.19 11.51
C MET A 17 -12.61 -6.70 11.21
N ALA A 18 -13.68 -5.96 10.84
CA ALA A 18 -13.89 -4.53 11.17
C ALA A 18 -15.12 -3.94 10.44
N ALA A 19 -16.33 -4.45 10.71
CA ALA A 19 -17.58 -3.98 10.11
C ALA A 19 -18.08 -2.59 10.60
N SER A 20 -17.17 -1.67 10.97
CA SER A 20 -17.52 -0.34 11.53
C SER A 20 -16.80 0.84 10.84
N SER A 21 -15.80 0.56 9.99
CA SER A 21 -14.91 1.58 9.40
C SER A 21 -15.27 1.99 7.96
N ASP A 22 -16.39 1.51 7.41
CA ASP A 22 -16.68 1.52 5.97
C ASP A 22 -16.66 2.90 5.30
N ARG A 23 -17.19 3.95 5.96
CA ARG A 23 -17.19 5.31 5.37
C ARG A 23 -15.81 5.95 5.30
N LYS A 24 -14.92 5.63 6.26
CA LYS A 24 -13.56 6.19 6.31
C LYS A 24 -12.59 5.38 5.45
N ILE A 25 -12.88 4.10 5.24
CA ILE A 25 -12.15 3.22 4.31
C ILE A 25 -12.45 3.62 2.86
N ALA A 26 -13.66 4.07 2.54
CA ALA A 26 -14.06 4.48 1.19
C ALA A 26 -13.13 5.55 0.58
N ASP A 27 -12.70 6.53 1.37
CA ASP A 27 -11.77 7.57 0.91
C ASP A 27 -10.42 6.96 0.47
N GLY A 28 -9.88 6.02 1.26
CA GLY A 28 -8.65 5.31 0.92
C GLY A 28 -8.80 4.42 -0.32
N LEU A 29 -9.95 3.75 -0.47
CA LEU A 29 -10.25 2.93 -1.64
C LEU A 29 -10.35 3.77 -2.93
N GLU A 30 -10.90 4.98 -2.87
CA GLU A 30 -10.95 5.86 -4.04
C GLU A 30 -9.54 6.27 -4.49
N HIS A 31 -8.65 6.59 -3.55
CA HIS A 31 -7.25 6.86 -3.85
C HIS A 31 -6.52 5.64 -4.46
N LEU A 32 -6.79 4.42 -3.96
CA LEU A 32 -6.26 3.20 -4.61
C LEU A 32 -6.74 3.08 -6.05
N ARG A 33 -8.01 3.36 -6.30
CA ARG A 33 -8.60 3.29 -7.64
C ARG A 33 -8.00 4.33 -8.59
N LEU A 34 -7.66 5.52 -8.08
CA LEU A 34 -6.94 6.56 -8.83
C LEU A 34 -5.50 6.13 -9.11
N ALA A 35 -4.80 5.54 -8.14
CA ALA A 35 -3.46 5.02 -8.33
C ALA A 35 -3.42 3.94 -9.43
N ASP A 36 -4.36 2.99 -9.40
CA ASP A 36 -4.49 1.95 -10.44
C ASP A 36 -4.81 2.55 -11.82
N LYS A 37 -5.56 3.66 -11.87
CA LYS A 37 -5.83 4.39 -13.11
C LYS A 37 -4.57 5.06 -13.67
N CYS A 38 -3.73 5.62 -12.80
CA CYS A 38 -2.43 6.18 -13.18
C CYS A 38 -1.48 5.10 -13.73
N LEU A 39 -1.49 3.90 -13.14
CA LEU A 39 -0.69 2.76 -13.57
C LEU A 39 -1.22 2.06 -14.83
N LYS A 40 -2.53 1.98 -15.03
CA LYS A 40 -3.13 1.27 -16.18
C LYS A 40 -2.81 1.91 -17.54
N THR A 41 -2.31 3.14 -17.56
CA THR A 41 -1.99 3.92 -18.76
C THR A 41 -3.18 4.11 -19.69
N SER A 42 -3.57 5.36 -19.90
CA SER A 42 -4.46 5.68 -21.01
C SER A 42 -3.75 5.37 -22.32
N LEU A 43 -4.49 4.85 -23.31
CA LEU A 43 -4.05 4.45 -24.66
C LEU A 43 -3.28 5.55 -25.44
N PHE A 44 -3.16 6.76 -24.88
CA PHE A 44 -2.55 7.95 -25.48
C PHE A 44 -1.33 8.51 -24.72
N LYS A 45 -0.86 7.89 -23.63
CA LYS A 45 0.34 8.36 -22.89
C LYS A 45 1.47 7.34 -22.97
N TRP A 46 2.51 7.68 -23.72
CA TRP A 46 3.71 6.86 -23.94
C TRP A 46 4.59 6.62 -22.70
N LYS A 47 4.23 7.18 -21.53
CA LYS A 47 4.86 6.88 -20.23
C LYS A 47 3.79 6.72 -19.14
N PRO A 48 3.83 5.64 -18.34
CA PRO A 48 3.00 5.50 -17.14
C PRO A 48 3.27 6.62 -16.15
N ASP A 49 2.23 7.16 -15.51
CA ASP A 49 2.36 8.19 -14.48
C ASP A 49 2.64 7.54 -13.12
N GLN A 50 3.88 7.07 -12.95
CA GLN A 50 4.32 6.38 -11.73
C GLN A 50 4.40 7.34 -10.53
N ASP A 51 4.77 8.60 -10.75
CA ASP A 51 4.79 9.64 -9.70
C ASP A 51 3.37 9.93 -9.18
N GLY A 52 2.40 10.09 -10.10
CA GLY A 52 0.99 10.25 -9.74
C GLY A 52 0.46 9.04 -8.99
N ALA A 53 0.75 7.82 -9.44
CA ALA A 53 0.35 6.60 -8.75
C ALA A 53 0.95 6.50 -7.33
N ALA A 54 2.25 6.77 -7.17
CA ALA A 54 2.91 6.74 -5.87
C ALA A 54 2.29 7.76 -4.89
N SER A 55 1.99 8.96 -5.36
CA SER A 55 1.32 9.99 -4.57
C SER A 55 -0.07 9.57 -4.10
N GLU A 56 -0.87 8.97 -5.00
CA GLU A 56 -2.20 8.47 -4.66
C GLU A 56 -2.15 7.29 -3.67
N TYR A 57 -1.18 6.37 -3.79
CA TYR A 57 -0.98 5.31 -2.78
C TYR A 57 -0.62 5.87 -1.39
N LEU A 58 0.20 6.93 -1.31
CA LEU A 58 0.51 7.57 -0.02
C LEU A 58 -0.70 8.26 0.62
N LYS A 59 -1.57 8.87 -0.20
CA LYS A 59 -2.85 9.43 0.27
C LYS A 59 -3.78 8.32 0.77
N ALA A 60 -3.89 7.22 0.02
CA ALA A 60 -4.65 6.03 0.45
C ALA A 60 -4.15 5.50 1.80
N ALA A 61 -2.83 5.38 1.96
CA ALA A 61 -2.22 4.91 3.20
C ALA A 61 -2.58 5.80 4.40
N THR A 62 -2.54 7.12 4.21
CA THR A 62 -2.92 8.10 5.23
C THR A 62 -4.41 7.99 5.58
N ALA A 63 -5.29 7.85 4.58
CA ALA A 63 -6.73 7.68 4.78
C ALA A 63 -7.04 6.37 5.54
N PHE A 64 -6.39 5.26 5.18
CA PHE A 64 -6.53 3.99 5.89
C PHE A 64 -6.02 4.05 7.32
N ARG A 65 -4.89 4.75 7.55
CA ARG A 65 -4.37 4.98 8.91
C ARG A 65 -5.38 5.75 9.76
N ASN A 66 -5.97 6.81 9.22
CA ASN A 66 -7.02 7.59 9.90
C ASN A 66 -8.30 6.76 10.14
N ALA A 67 -8.58 5.78 9.28
CA ALA A 67 -9.66 4.81 9.42
C ALA A 67 -9.33 3.65 10.40
N LYS A 68 -8.13 3.64 11.00
CA LYS A 68 -7.58 2.55 11.82
C LYS A 68 -7.44 1.22 11.07
N ALA A 69 -7.43 1.26 9.74
CA ALA A 69 -7.20 0.10 8.89
C ALA A 69 -5.69 -0.05 8.63
N MET A 70 -4.95 -0.51 9.64
CA MET A 70 -3.49 -0.54 9.60
C MET A 70 -2.93 -1.48 8.53
N ASP A 71 -3.59 -2.62 8.28
CA ASP A 71 -3.17 -3.58 7.25
C ASP A 71 -3.26 -2.96 5.84
N MET A 72 -4.37 -2.28 5.53
CA MET A 72 -4.55 -1.60 4.24
C MET A 72 -3.61 -0.40 4.08
N ALA A 73 -3.34 0.32 5.17
CA ALA A 73 -2.36 1.40 5.19
C ALA A 73 -0.95 0.89 4.87
N LYS A 74 -0.53 -0.21 5.52
CA LYS A 74 0.76 -0.88 5.27
C LYS A 74 0.91 -1.27 3.81
N GLU A 75 -0.06 -1.98 3.25
CA GLU A 75 0.00 -2.41 1.84
C GLU A 75 0.13 -1.23 0.87
N SER A 76 -0.58 -0.13 1.17
CA SER A 76 -0.51 1.09 0.37
C SER A 76 0.88 1.74 0.42
N TYR A 77 1.53 1.77 1.59
CA TYR A 77 2.92 2.23 1.71
C TYR A 77 3.90 1.33 0.97
N VAL A 78 3.74 0.00 1.05
CA VAL A 78 4.59 -0.96 0.33
C VAL A 78 4.49 -0.75 -1.18
N LYS A 79 3.28 -0.59 -1.73
CA LYS A 79 3.07 -0.30 -3.15
C LYS A 79 3.71 1.03 -3.58
N ALA A 80 3.58 2.07 -2.77
CA ALA A 80 4.23 3.35 -3.03
C ALA A 80 5.76 3.21 -3.06
N GLY A 81 6.35 2.47 -2.10
CA GLY A 81 7.77 2.19 -2.04
C GLY A 81 8.26 1.43 -3.28
N GLN A 82 7.55 0.39 -3.71
CA GLN A 82 7.88 -0.39 -4.91
C GLN A 82 7.90 0.47 -6.18
N LEU A 83 6.92 1.37 -6.34
CA LEU A 83 6.91 2.32 -7.45
C LEU A 83 8.10 3.28 -7.40
N GLN A 84 8.45 3.79 -6.22
CA GLN A 84 9.56 4.71 -6.08
C GLN A 84 10.92 4.04 -6.31
N VAL A 85 11.08 2.76 -5.94
CA VAL A 85 12.24 1.95 -6.36
C VAL A 85 12.29 1.83 -7.88
N ALA A 86 11.16 1.53 -8.53
CA ALA A 86 11.09 1.45 -9.99
C ALA A 86 11.40 2.79 -10.69
N MET A 87 11.08 3.92 -10.05
CA MET A 87 11.44 5.26 -10.51
C MET A 87 12.88 5.69 -10.17
N ASN A 88 13.69 4.79 -9.62
CA ASN A 88 15.07 5.06 -9.19
C ASN A 88 15.17 6.17 -8.12
N SER A 89 14.19 6.18 -7.21
CA SER A 89 14.07 7.13 -6.09
C SER A 89 14.17 6.40 -4.74
N PRO A 90 15.36 5.87 -4.38
CA PRO A 90 15.54 5.01 -3.21
C PRO A 90 15.27 5.73 -1.88
N PHE A 91 15.53 7.03 -1.82
CA PHE A 91 15.26 7.81 -0.60
C PHE A 91 13.77 7.84 -0.25
N HIS A 92 12.91 8.10 -1.23
CA HIS A 92 11.48 8.11 -0.99
C HIS A 92 10.97 6.69 -0.69
N ALA A 93 11.51 5.68 -1.37
CA ALA A 93 11.15 4.29 -1.13
C ALA A 93 11.44 3.85 0.32
N ALA A 94 12.64 4.16 0.82
CA ALA A 94 13.01 3.90 2.20
C ALA A 94 12.07 4.59 3.19
N LYS A 95 11.68 5.85 2.93
CA LYS A 95 10.67 6.55 3.75
C LYS A 95 9.32 5.82 3.74
N ALA A 96 8.89 5.30 2.60
CA ALA A 96 7.64 4.56 2.49
C ALA A 96 7.69 3.23 3.26
N TYR A 97 8.77 2.46 3.15
CA TYR A 97 8.95 1.21 3.89
C TYR A 97 9.11 1.45 5.40
N GLU A 98 9.80 2.51 5.81
CA GLU A 98 9.86 2.95 7.21
C GLU A 98 8.45 3.17 7.78
N GLN A 99 7.57 3.84 7.03
CA GLN A 99 6.16 4.03 7.44
C GLN A 99 5.40 2.71 7.54
N ALA A 100 5.63 1.77 6.61
CA ALA A 100 5.04 0.43 6.69
C ALA A 100 5.51 -0.34 7.94
N GLY A 101 6.81 -0.31 8.24
CA GLY A 101 7.38 -0.93 9.44
C GLY A 101 6.83 -0.33 10.75
N LEU A 102 6.65 0.99 10.80
CA LEU A 102 6.03 1.67 11.95
C LEU A 102 4.57 1.22 12.17
N LEU A 103 3.81 1.00 11.10
CA LEU A 103 2.45 0.48 11.19
C LEU A 103 2.40 -0.99 11.64
N CYS A 104 3.35 -1.82 11.19
CA CYS A 104 3.51 -3.20 11.68
C CYS A 104 3.81 -3.23 13.18
N LYS A 105 4.69 -2.34 13.67
CA LYS A 105 4.97 -2.17 15.11
C LYS A 105 3.72 -1.76 15.89
N GLU A 106 2.92 -0.83 15.36
CA GLU A 106 1.67 -0.38 15.97
C GLU A 106 0.60 -1.50 16.01
N SER A 107 0.64 -2.40 15.03
CA SER A 107 -0.24 -3.56 14.92
C SER A 107 0.26 -4.81 15.68
N LYS A 108 1.37 -4.69 16.43
CA LYS A 108 2.07 -5.79 17.15
C LYS A 108 2.57 -6.94 16.27
N ASN A 109 2.69 -6.72 14.96
CA ASN A 109 3.29 -7.66 14.00
C ASN A 109 4.78 -7.34 13.87
N TYR A 110 5.56 -7.74 14.88
CA TYR A 110 6.98 -7.36 14.98
C TYR A 110 7.86 -8.05 13.94
N ASP A 111 7.54 -9.29 13.55
CA ASP A 111 8.33 -10.05 12.56
C ASP A 111 8.30 -9.38 11.18
N GLU A 112 7.15 -8.86 10.78
CA GLU A 112 6.98 -8.17 9.50
C GLU A 112 7.59 -6.77 9.53
N ALA A 113 7.61 -6.11 10.69
CA ALA A 113 8.23 -4.80 10.86
C ALA A 113 9.75 -4.83 10.59
N VAL A 114 10.43 -5.91 11.03
CA VAL A 114 11.87 -6.08 10.81
C VAL A 114 12.18 -6.18 9.33
N HIS A 115 11.44 -7.00 8.58
CA HIS A 115 11.65 -7.17 7.14
C HIS A 115 11.58 -5.85 6.36
N TRP A 116 10.58 -5.01 6.64
CA TRP A 116 10.43 -3.72 5.95
C TRP A 116 11.44 -2.65 6.39
N MET A 117 12.07 -2.79 7.56
CA MET A 117 13.11 -1.86 8.04
C MET A 117 14.51 -2.20 7.51
N GLU A 118 14.70 -3.39 6.95
CA GLU A 118 15.98 -3.84 6.37
C GLU A 118 16.11 -3.56 4.85
N LEU A 119 15.02 -3.13 4.20
CA LEU A 119 14.92 -2.81 2.77
C LEU A 119 15.23 -1.34 2.45
#